data_AF-A0A1H0TZ21-F1
#
_entry.id   AF-A0A1H0TZ21-F1
#
_cell.length_a   1.000
_cell.length_b   1.000
_cell.length_c   1.000
_cell.angle_alpha   90.00
_cell.angle_beta   90.00
_cell.angle_gamma   90.00
#
_symmetry.space_group_name_H-M   'P 1'
#
loop_
_entity.id
_entity.type
_entity.pdbx_description
1 polymer ?
#
loop_
_entity_poly.entity_id
_entity_poly.type
_entity_poly.pdbx_seq_one_letter_code
_entity_poly.pdbx_strand_id
1 'polypeptide(L)'
;MNGKKDKKSISKKKMAIIISLSVLAIIIATVLFGYQYFKSKIYVPPSDTNSISTEENKYKEVEGITNVLLIGSDGRTLDELSRSDSIMIATLDNNNKEVKLTSIQRDTLVDVPEYGEQKINAAFALGGAELLMETISDAFEIKLDKYVIVNFWGFESIIDAIGGIEIDIKDYEIENVNEYIGDSTETKSEPITKPGLQKLNGAQALSYSRIRSVGNGSYERSERQSRVLNEVAENLVKINPLKYPGIADKLSEHVKTNIEPLMALNYGYTIYKFPELKFEQLQIPQVELSSEENGYKDKGWVILIDKEQNAKVLNDFIFENKLPNAEDYDLIARENVFAKYRSDEKRYNSLYGIKPEEYLDTGKKLNDKDIQRTNTVDKAAEAETAKKEEARKIAEAEAARKEEARRAEEAATRKAAEDAAAKKAAEDAATRKAAEDAAAKKAAEEAAKPKPQ
;
A
#
# COMPACT_ATOMS: atom_id res chain seq x y z
N MET A 1 -5.61 -12.81 -83.16
CA MET A 1 -4.33 -12.41 -82.54
C MET A 1 -4.34 -12.87 -81.08
N ASN A 2 -3.69 -13.99 -80.75
CA ASN A 2 -3.59 -14.49 -79.37
C ASN A 2 -2.19 -14.19 -78.84
N GLY A 3 -2.05 -13.10 -78.08
CA GLY A 3 -0.79 -12.74 -77.40
C GLY A 3 -0.52 -13.69 -76.24
N LYS A 4 0.42 -14.64 -76.43
CA LYS A 4 0.99 -15.41 -75.32
C LYS A 4 1.73 -14.44 -74.39
N LYS A 5 1.19 -14.20 -73.20
CA LYS A 5 1.89 -13.50 -72.11
C LYS A 5 3.03 -14.39 -71.63
N ASP A 6 4.26 -13.95 -71.83
CA ASP A 6 5.47 -14.58 -71.26
C ASP A 6 5.38 -14.58 -69.73
N LYS A 7 5.18 -15.74 -69.13
CA LYS A 7 5.33 -15.95 -67.68
C LYS A 7 6.81 -15.81 -67.33
N LYS A 8 7.22 -14.64 -66.83
CA LYS A 8 8.55 -14.45 -66.22
C LYS A 8 8.74 -15.48 -65.10
N SER A 9 9.59 -16.47 -65.37
CA SER A 9 10.01 -17.51 -64.41
C SER A 9 10.79 -16.87 -63.26
N ILE A 10 10.28 -17.00 -62.03
CA ILE A 10 10.95 -16.51 -60.82
C ILE A 10 12.18 -17.39 -60.57
N SER A 11 13.36 -16.79 -60.37
CA SER A 11 14.58 -17.56 -60.13
C SER A 11 14.48 -18.33 -58.80
N LYS A 12 15.09 -19.53 -58.74
CA LYS A 12 15.10 -20.39 -57.54
C LYS A 12 15.56 -19.64 -56.27
N LYS A 13 16.50 -18.68 -56.41
CA LYS A 13 16.95 -17.80 -55.32
C LYS A 13 15.86 -16.83 -54.82
N LYS A 14 15.11 -16.20 -55.73
CA LYS A 14 13.99 -15.31 -55.36
C LYS A 14 12.84 -16.10 -54.72
N MET A 15 12.57 -17.32 -55.20
CA MET A 15 11.56 -18.20 -54.61
C MET A 15 11.95 -18.65 -53.19
N ALA A 16 13.22 -18.98 -52.95
CA ALA A 16 13.71 -19.31 -51.60
C ALA A 16 13.59 -18.14 -50.61
N ILE A 17 13.89 -16.91 -51.06
CA ILE A 17 13.73 -15.70 -50.24
C ILE A 17 12.25 -15.46 -49.90
N ILE A 18 11.35 -15.59 -50.89
CA ILE A 18 9.90 -15.45 -50.66
C ILE A 18 9.40 -16.49 -49.66
N ILE A 19 9.80 -17.76 -49.80
CA ILE A 19 9.41 -18.83 -48.87
C ILE A 19 9.93 -18.53 -47.46
N SER A 20 11.19 -18.11 -47.33
CA SER A 20 11.79 -17.77 -46.03
C SER A 20 11.08 -16.58 -45.36
N LEU A 21 10.74 -15.54 -46.12
CA LEU A 21 9.98 -14.39 -45.61
C LEU A 21 8.55 -14.77 -45.22
N SER A 22 7.89 -15.64 -45.99
CA SER A 22 6.55 -16.14 -45.64
C SER A 22 6.57 -17.00 -44.38
N VAL A 23 7.57 -17.87 -44.22
CA VAL A 23 7.75 -18.65 -42.98
C VAL A 23 8.01 -17.72 -41.80
N LEU A 24 8.88 -16.72 -41.95
CA LEU A 24 9.13 -15.72 -40.91
C LEU A 24 7.86 -14.94 -40.56
N ALA A 25 7.07 -14.51 -41.54
CA ALA A 25 5.81 -13.81 -41.32
C ALA A 25 4.78 -14.68 -40.59
N ILE A 26 4.71 -15.98 -40.91
CA ILE A 26 3.85 -16.94 -40.19
C ILE A 26 4.33 -17.10 -38.74
N ILE A 27 5.64 -17.22 -38.51
CA ILE A 27 6.19 -17.29 -37.15
C ILE A 27 5.83 -16.02 -36.36
N ILE A 28 6.02 -14.84 -36.95
CA ILE A 28 5.66 -13.56 -36.32
C ILE A 28 4.15 -13.51 -36.02
N ALA A 29 3.30 -13.89 -36.98
CA ALA A 29 1.85 -13.90 -36.79
C ALA A 29 1.43 -14.87 -35.67
N THR A 30 2.02 -16.06 -35.60
CA THR A 30 1.75 -17.04 -34.53
C THR A 30 2.21 -16.52 -33.17
N VAL A 31 3.38 -15.88 -33.09
CA VAL A 31 3.88 -15.28 -31.85
C VAL A 31 2.97 -14.12 -31.40
N LEU A 32 2.57 -13.24 -32.33
CA LEU A 32 1.65 -12.15 -32.04
C LEU A 32 0.27 -12.66 -31.60
N PHE A 33 -0.25 -13.71 -32.24
CA PHE A 33 -1.50 -14.34 -31.85
C PHE A 33 -1.41 -14.95 -30.46
N GLY A 34 -0.35 -15.73 -30.17
CA GLY A 34 -0.12 -16.32 -28.85
C GLY A 34 0.04 -15.25 -27.76
N TYR A 35 0.75 -14.17 -28.05
CA TYR A 35 0.87 -13.01 -27.16
C TYR A 35 -0.49 -12.37 -26.87
N GLN A 36 -1.30 -12.11 -27.89
CA GLN A 36 -2.63 -11.50 -27.71
C GLN A 36 -3.59 -12.43 -26.99
N TYR A 37 -3.55 -13.74 -27.28
CA TYR A 37 -4.34 -14.75 -26.58
C TYR A 37 -3.99 -14.76 -25.09
N PHE A 38 -2.70 -14.83 -24.75
CA PHE A 38 -2.25 -14.81 -23.36
C PHE A 38 -2.60 -13.49 -22.65
N LYS A 39 -2.33 -12.33 -23.30
CA LYS A 39 -2.71 -11.01 -22.77
C LYS A 39 -4.20 -10.98 -22.46
N SER A 40 -5.06 -11.44 -23.37
CA SER A 40 -6.52 -11.41 -23.19
C SER A 40 -7.03 -12.26 -22.01
N LYS A 41 -6.24 -13.23 -21.54
CA LYS A 41 -6.61 -14.13 -20.44
C LYS A 41 -6.24 -13.56 -19.07
N ILE A 42 -5.04 -12.99 -18.96
CA ILE A 42 -4.47 -12.58 -17.66
C ILE A 42 -4.55 -11.07 -17.41
N TYR A 43 -4.54 -10.25 -18.47
CA TYR A 43 -4.39 -8.80 -18.34
C TYR A 43 -5.74 -8.14 -18.11
N VAL A 44 -5.85 -7.45 -16.97
CA VAL A 44 -6.98 -6.61 -16.61
C VAL A 44 -6.49 -5.17 -16.68
N PRO A 45 -6.95 -4.35 -17.65
CA PRO A 45 -6.56 -2.95 -17.69
C PRO A 45 -7.05 -2.25 -16.42
N PRO A 46 -6.27 -1.30 -15.85
CA PRO A 46 -6.74 -0.48 -14.73
C PRO A 46 -8.04 0.23 -15.09
N SER A 47 -8.99 0.30 -14.17
CA SER A 47 -10.26 1.01 -14.38
C SER A 47 -10.03 2.52 -14.42
N ASP A 48 -10.54 3.20 -15.46
CA ASP A 48 -10.52 4.67 -15.56
C ASP A 48 -11.36 5.36 -14.45
N THR A 49 -12.25 4.62 -13.79
CA THR A 49 -13.21 5.13 -12.79
C THR A 49 -12.60 5.38 -11.42
N ASN A 50 -11.52 4.69 -11.07
CA ASN A 50 -10.67 5.09 -9.96
C ASN A 50 -9.48 5.82 -10.59
N SER A 51 -9.73 7.05 -11.03
CA SER A 51 -8.68 8.06 -11.03
C SER A 51 -8.19 8.13 -9.58
N ILE A 52 -7.23 7.25 -9.24
CA ILE A 52 -6.30 7.39 -8.13
C ILE A 52 -6.04 8.88 -8.09
N SER A 53 -6.52 9.51 -7.01
CA SER A 53 -6.50 10.95 -6.80
C SER A 53 -5.30 11.52 -7.51
N THR A 54 -5.58 12.28 -8.56
CA THR A 54 -4.63 12.84 -9.53
C THR A 54 -3.82 13.96 -8.89
N GLU A 55 -3.49 13.81 -7.61
CA GLU A 55 -2.37 14.50 -7.01
C GLU A 55 -1.14 13.71 -7.44
N GLU A 56 -0.64 14.03 -8.63
CA GLU A 56 0.77 13.80 -8.95
C GLU A 56 1.55 14.17 -7.67
N ASN A 57 2.24 13.19 -7.06
CA ASN A 57 3.05 13.31 -5.83
C ASN A 57 2.42 12.97 -4.45
N LYS A 58 1.28 12.28 -4.35
CA LYS A 58 0.76 11.85 -3.01
C LYS A 58 1.73 10.93 -2.24
N TYR A 59 2.43 10.04 -2.93
CA TYR A 59 3.34 9.07 -2.32
C TYR A 59 4.76 9.17 -2.88
N LYS A 60 5.76 8.73 -2.09
CA LYS A 60 7.16 8.67 -2.51
C LYS A 60 7.33 7.69 -3.66
N GLU A 61 8.01 8.14 -4.70
CA GLU A 61 8.45 7.30 -5.83
C GLU A 61 9.95 7.45 -6.00
N VAL A 62 10.64 6.32 -6.18
CA VAL A 62 12.08 6.26 -6.42
C VAL A 62 12.30 5.56 -7.74
N GLU A 63 12.96 6.23 -8.68
CA GLU A 63 13.29 5.64 -9.97
C GLU A 63 14.11 4.35 -9.77
N GLY A 64 13.77 3.30 -10.51
CA GLY A 64 14.41 1.99 -10.39
C GLY A 64 13.80 1.07 -9.33
N ILE A 65 12.88 1.56 -8.50
CA ILE A 65 12.12 0.73 -7.55
C ILE A 65 10.71 0.51 -8.09
N THR A 66 10.26 -0.74 -8.16
CA THR A 66 8.91 -1.10 -8.61
C THR A 66 8.23 -1.98 -7.57
N ASN A 67 7.08 -1.53 -7.07
CA ASN A 67 6.26 -2.30 -6.13
C ASN A 67 5.14 -3.02 -6.89
N VAL A 68 4.95 -4.29 -6.59
CA VAL A 68 3.88 -5.13 -7.14
C VAL A 68 3.16 -5.83 -5.98
N LEU A 69 1.85 -5.64 -5.88
CA LEU A 69 1.01 -6.33 -4.91
C LEU A 69 0.72 -7.76 -5.37
N LEU A 70 1.21 -8.75 -4.64
CA LEU A 70 0.90 -10.16 -4.79
C LEU A 70 -0.29 -10.53 -3.89
N ILE A 71 -1.33 -11.11 -4.48
CA ILE A 71 -2.59 -11.44 -3.82
C ILE A 71 -2.85 -12.95 -3.97
N GLY A 72 -2.90 -13.66 -2.85
CA GLY A 72 -3.36 -15.05 -2.80
C GLY A 72 -4.85 -15.11 -2.47
N SER A 73 -5.67 -15.61 -3.40
CA SER A 73 -7.12 -15.78 -3.23
C SER A 73 -7.49 -17.25 -2.98
N ASP A 74 -8.44 -17.48 -2.06
CA ASP A 74 -9.03 -18.78 -1.80
C ASP A 74 -10.26 -19.09 -2.69
N GLY A 75 -10.61 -18.19 -3.61
CA GLY A 75 -11.68 -18.36 -4.58
C GLY A 75 -11.37 -19.45 -5.61
N ARG A 76 -12.39 -20.23 -6.00
CA ARG A 76 -12.24 -21.26 -7.05
C ARG A 76 -11.98 -20.62 -8.40
N THR A 77 -12.69 -19.53 -8.66
CA THR A 77 -12.46 -18.64 -9.81
C THR A 77 -11.93 -17.29 -9.33
N LEU A 78 -11.17 -16.61 -10.18
CA LEU A 78 -10.64 -15.27 -9.88
C LEU A 78 -11.68 -14.15 -9.97
N ASP A 79 -12.94 -14.47 -10.22
CA ASP A 79 -14.08 -13.55 -10.25
C ASP A 79 -15.01 -13.76 -9.05
N GLU A 80 -14.77 -14.79 -8.23
CA GLU A 80 -15.53 -15.02 -7.01
C GLU A 80 -15.17 -13.98 -5.95
N LEU A 81 -16.21 -13.45 -5.30
CA LEU A 81 -16.10 -12.67 -4.08
C LEU A 81 -15.46 -13.56 -3.01
N SER A 82 -14.16 -13.38 -2.84
CA SER A 82 -13.29 -14.16 -1.96
C SER A 82 -12.44 -13.18 -1.16
N ARG A 83 -11.85 -13.65 -0.05
CA ARG A 83 -10.92 -12.82 0.72
C ARG A 83 -9.50 -13.14 0.30
N SER A 84 -8.65 -12.13 0.30
CA SER A 84 -7.21 -12.36 0.14
C SER A 84 -6.64 -12.91 1.45
N ASP A 85 -6.24 -14.17 1.44
CA ASP A 85 -5.65 -14.83 2.61
C ASP A 85 -4.12 -14.63 2.67
N SER A 86 -3.51 -14.22 1.55
CA SER A 86 -2.12 -13.76 1.46
C SER A 86 -2.08 -12.41 0.75
N ILE A 87 -1.41 -11.43 1.37
CA ILE A 87 -1.23 -10.07 0.85
C ILE A 87 0.26 -9.77 1.02
N MET A 88 0.96 -9.56 -0.09
CA MET A 88 2.41 -9.31 -0.06
C MET A 88 2.81 -8.27 -1.10
N ILE A 89 3.72 -7.37 -0.76
CA ILE A 89 4.33 -6.46 -1.73
C ILE A 89 5.66 -7.05 -2.16
N ALA A 90 5.81 -7.34 -3.45
CA ALA A 90 7.09 -7.63 -4.06
C ALA A 90 7.69 -6.34 -4.60
N THR A 91 8.85 -5.97 -4.07
CA THR A 91 9.61 -4.79 -4.49
C THR A 91 10.78 -5.24 -5.34
N LEU A 92 10.78 -4.86 -6.61
CA LEU A 92 11.95 -4.99 -7.48
C LEU A 92 12.81 -3.74 -7.32
N ASP A 93 13.95 -3.89 -6.65
CA ASP A 93 14.92 -2.81 -6.46
C ASP A 93 16.07 -2.95 -7.48
N ASN A 94 15.93 -2.27 -8.61
CA ASN A 94 16.97 -2.26 -9.63
C ASN A 94 18.17 -1.38 -9.24
N ASN A 95 18.10 -0.58 -8.19
CA ASN A 95 19.24 0.21 -7.72
C ASN A 95 20.20 -0.68 -6.92
N ASN A 96 19.66 -1.49 -6.02
CA ASN A 96 20.42 -2.38 -5.14
C ASN A 96 20.56 -3.82 -5.67
N LYS A 97 19.87 -4.14 -6.78
CA LYS A 97 19.89 -5.46 -7.45
C LYS A 97 19.35 -6.58 -6.58
N GLU A 98 18.24 -6.32 -5.92
CA GLU A 98 17.59 -7.26 -5.01
C GLU A 98 16.06 -7.24 -5.14
N VAL A 99 15.42 -8.26 -4.57
CA VAL A 99 13.97 -8.34 -4.47
C VAL A 99 13.60 -8.33 -2.98
N LYS A 100 12.68 -7.45 -2.60
CA LYS A 100 12.17 -7.41 -1.23
C LYS A 100 10.73 -7.89 -1.18
N LEU A 101 10.38 -8.65 -0.15
CA LEU A 101 9.03 -9.15 0.08
C LEU A 101 8.50 -8.58 1.39
N THR A 102 7.41 -7.82 1.32
CA THR A 102 6.71 -7.34 2.51
C THR A 102 5.38 -8.06 2.66
N SER A 103 5.25 -8.94 3.65
CA SER A 103 3.97 -9.56 4.00
C SER A 103 3.11 -8.60 4.80
N ILE A 104 1.85 -8.42 4.42
CA ILE A 104 0.87 -7.63 5.16
C ILE A 104 -0.14 -8.59 5.80
N GLN A 105 -0.31 -8.49 7.12
CA GLN A 105 -1.26 -9.35 7.81
C GLN A 105 -2.70 -9.00 7.44
N ARG A 106 -3.44 -10.01 6.98
CA ARG A 106 -4.81 -9.89 6.46
C ARG A 106 -5.83 -9.32 7.46
N ASP A 107 -5.59 -9.51 8.76
CA ASP A 107 -6.49 -9.14 9.85
C ASP A 107 -6.14 -7.74 10.44
N THR A 108 -5.21 -7.02 9.82
CA THR A 108 -4.87 -5.63 10.15
C THR A 108 -6.08 -4.72 9.96
N LEU A 109 -6.44 -3.96 10.99
CA LEU A 109 -7.52 -2.99 10.92
C LEU A 109 -7.04 -1.71 10.23
N VAL A 110 -7.69 -1.34 9.14
CA VAL A 110 -7.40 -0.13 8.35
C VAL A 110 -8.69 0.52 7.89
N ASP A 111 -8.61 1.78 7.48
CA ASP A 111 -9.73 2.45 6.80
C ASP A 111 -9.78 1.98 5.34
N VAL A 112 -10.91 1.42 4.93
CA VAL A 112 -11.16 1.02 3.55
C VAL A 112 -12.00 2.13 2.89
N PRO A 113 -11.54 2.74 1.79
CA PRO A 113 -12.26 3.83 1.12
C PRO A 113 -13.72 3.48 0.88
N GLU A 114 -14.65 4.37 1.26
CA GLU A 114 -16.12 4.20 1.17
C GLU A 114 -16.78 3.16 2.11
N TYR A 115 -15.99 2.36 2.84
CA TYR A 115 -16.44 1.27 3.71
C TYR A 115 -16.02 1.40 5.19
N GLY A 116 -15.21 2.41 5.52
CA GLY A 116 -14.75 2.70 6.88
C GLY A 116 -13.77 1.66 7.42
N GLU A 117 -13.65 1.56 8.74
CA GLU A 117 -12.73 0.62 9.38
C GLU A 117 -13.10 -0.85 9.08
N GLN A 118 -12.19 -1.59 8.45
CA GLN A 118 -12.33 -3.01 8.16
C GLN A 118 -10.98 -3.73 8.31
N LYS A 119 -11.03 -5.06 8.37
CA LYS A 119 -9.83 -5.88 8.11
C LYS A 119 -9.34 -5.60 6.70
N ILE A 120 -8.03 -5.48 6.52
CA ILE A 120 -7.47 -5.11 5.23
C ILE A 120 -7.84 -6.09 4.10
N ASN A 121 -7.99 -7.39 4.39
CA ASN A 121 -8.43 -8.35 3.39
C ASN A 121 -9.89 -8.21 2.94
N ALA A 122 -10.72 -7.50 3.70
CA ALA A 122 -12.09 -7.20 3.31
C ALA A 122 -12.13 -6.27 2.09
N ALA A 123 -11.13 -5.39 1.92
CA ALA A 123 -11.03 -4.51 0.74
C ALA A 123 -11.02 -5.31 -0.57
N PHE A 124 -10.33 -6.46 -0.60
CA PHE A 124 -10.34 -7.35 -1.77
C PHE A 124 -11.72 -7.96 -2.04
N ALA A 125 -12.43 -8.38 -1.00
CA ALA A 125 -13.79 -8.91 -1.16
C ALA A 125 -14.81 -7.84 -1.56
N LEU A 126 -14.60 -6.58 -1.17
CA LEU A 126 -15.51 -5.47 -1.42
C LEU A 126 -15.32 -4.83 -2.80
N GLY A 127 -14.07 -4.68 -3.25
CA GLY A 127 -13.72 -3.94 -4.47
C GLY A 127 -12.56 -4.53 -5.26
N GLY A 128 -12.21 -5.79 -5.03
CA GLY A 128 -11.16 -6.48 -5.78
C GLY A 128 -9.75 -5.93 -5.52
N ALA A 129 -8.85 -6.20 -6.45
CA ALA A 129 -7.45 -5.78 -6.32
C ALA A 129 -7.26 -4.26 -6.30
N GLU A 130 -8.12 -3.49 -7.00
CA GLU A 130 -8.01 -2.03 -7.07
C GLU A 130 -8.28 -1.39 -5.70
N LEU A 131 -9.39 -1.75 -5.06
CA LEU A 131 -9.70 -1.23 -3.72
C LEU A 131 -8.68 -1.70 -2.67
N LEU A 132 -8.17 -2.93 -2.78
CA LEU A 132 -7.11 -3.42 -1.89
C LEU A 132 -5.80 -2.63 -2.06
N MET A 133 -5.37 -2.35 -3.30
CA MET A 133 -4.20 -1.51 -3.56
C MET A 133 -4.37 -0.12 -2.97
N GLU A 134 -5.53 0.52 -3.21
CA GLU A 134 -5.85 1.85 -2.69
C GLU A 134 -5.83 1.87 -1.15
N THR A 135 -6.46 0.86 -0.52
CA THR A 135 -6.47 0.68 0.93
C THR A 135 -5.05 0.57 1.49
N ILE A 136 -4.19 -0.25 0.87
CA ILE A 136 -2.79 -0.41 1.31
C ILE A 136 -2.01 0.89 1.09
N SER A 137 -2.22 1.56 -0.04
CA SER A 137 -1.58 2.85 -0.36
C SER A 137 -1.93 3.94 0.66
N ASP A 138 -3.19 4.04 1.07
CA ASP A 138 -3.64 4.98 2.11
C ASP A 138 -3.25 4.56 3.53
N ALA A 139 -3.18 3.26 3.79
CA ALA A 139 -2.79 2.75 5.09
C ALA A 139 -1.31 2.95 5.36
N PHE A 140 -0.45 2.69 4.37
CA PHE A 140 1.01 2.64 4.56
C PHE A 140 1.78 3.68 3.75
N GLU A 141 1.09 4.66 3.18
CA GLU A 141 1.68 5.80 2.46
C GLU A 141 2.66 5.37 1.36
N ILE A 142 2.26 4.37 0.56
CA ILE A 142 3.09 3.79 -0.49
C ILE A 142 2.34 3.71 -1.82
N LYS A 143 2.98 4.04 -2.93
CA LYS A 143 2.36 3.86 -4.25
C LYS A 143 2.30 2.38 -4.62
N LEU A 144 1.07 1.91 -4.88
CA LEU A 144 0.79 0.61 -5.48
C LEU A 144 -0.14 0.79 -6.68
N ASP A 145 0.36 0.49 -7.86
CA ASP A 145 -0.34 0.60 -9.13
C ASP A 145 -0.32 -0.72 -9.92
N LYS A 146 0.33 -1.75 -9.39
CA LYS A 146 0.54 -3.05 -10.05
C LYS A 146 0.19 -4.17 -9.11
N TYR A 147 -0.52 -5.17 -9.60
CA TYR A 147 -0.86 -6.35 -8.84
C TYR A 147 -0.78 -7.64 -9.65
N VAL A 148 -0.67 -8.77 -8.95
CA VAL A 148 -0.84 -10.12 -9.47
C VAL A 148 -1.72 -10.90 -8.49
N ILE A 149 -2.85 -11.43 -8.95
CA ILE A 149 -3.71 -12.34 -8.20
C ILE A 149 -3.40 -13.76 -8.65
N VAL A 150 -3.23 -14.67 -7.68
CA VAL A 150 -3.07 -16.10 -7.92
C VAL A 150 -4.02 -16.84 -6.97
N ASN A 151 -4.77 -17.82 -7.50
CA ASN A 151 -5.56 -18.72 -6.66
C ASN A 151 -4.79 -20.01 -6.34
N PHE A 152 -5.38 -20.87 -5.50
CA PHE A 152 -4.73 -22.11 -5.07
C PHE A 152 -4.37 -23.07 -6.21
N TRP A 153 -5.23 -23.24 -7.22
CA TRP A 153 -4.93 -24.06 -8.40
C TRP A 153 -3.76 -23.52 -9.21
N GLY A 154 -3.69 -22.19 -9.36
CA GLY A 154 -2.56 -21.51 -9.98
C GLY A 154 -1.27 -21.77 -9.21
N PHE A 155 -1.32 -21.60 -7.89
CA PHE A 155 -0.17 -21.83 -7.02
C PHE A 155 0.37 -23.27 -7.16
N GLU A 156 -0.51 -24.28 -7.07
CA GLU A 156 -0.10 -25.68 -7.27
C GLU A 156 0.51 -25.90 -8.66
N SER A 157 -0.16 -25.37 -9.70
CA SER A 157 0.25 -25.51 -11.09
C SER A 157 1.61 -24.88 -11.38
N ILE A 158 1.92 -23.72 -10.78
CA ILE A 158 3.24 -23.08 -10.89
C ILE A 158 4.31 -24.03 -10.37
N ILE A 159 4.13 -24.52 -9.15
CA ILE A 159 5.13 -25.34 -8.45
C ILE A 159 5.33 -26.68 -9.19
N ASP A 160 4.27 -27.31 -9.65
CA ASP A 160 4.37 -28.54 -10.43
C ASP A 160 5.04 -28.31 -11.79
N ALA A 161 4.77 -27.17 -12.43
CA ALA A 161 5.35 -26.85 -13.73
C ALA A 161 6.85 -26.51 -13.66
N ILE A 162 7.32 -25.96 -12.53
CA ILE A 162 8.75 -25.79 -12.25
C ILE A 162 9.43 -27.08 -11.77
N GLY A 163 8.65 -28.12 -11.48
CA GLY A 163 9.13 -29.45 -11.11
C GLY A 163 9.28 -29.66 -9.60
N GLY A 164 8.56 -28.90 -8.78
CA GLY A 164 8.60 -28.89 -7.32
C GLY A 164 9.59 -27.89 -6.73
N ILE A 165 9.52 -27.69 -5.42
CA ILE A 165 10.42 -26.83 -4.64
C ILE A 165 11.05 -27.60 -3.47
N GLU A 166 12.22 -27.19 -3.01
CA GLU A 166 12.87 -27.82 -1.85
C GLU A 166 12.62 -26.97 -0.60
N ILE A 167 12.05 -27.57 0.44
CA ILE A 167 11.74 -26.88 1.70
C ILE A 167 12.26 -27.73 2.85
N ASP A 168 12.97 -27.11 3.79
CA ASP A 168 13.32 -27.73 5.06
C ASP A 168 12.09 -27.74 5.99
N ILE A 169 11.47 -28.93 6.12
CA ILE A 169 10.28 -29.16 6.93
C ILE A 169 10.69 -29.50 8.36
N LYS A 170 10.18 -28.73 9.32
CA LYS A 170 10.41 -28.99 10.74
C LYS A 170 9.50 -30.11 11.24
N ASP A 171 9.94 -30.83 12.26
CA ASP A 171 9.21 -32.00 12.81
C ASP A 171 7.78 -31.65 13.24
N TYR A 172 7.60 -30.50 13.89
CA TYR A 172 6.28 -30.03 14.35
C TYR A 172 5.34 -29.59 13.22
N GLU A 173 5.84 -29.40 11.99
CA GLU A 173 5.03 -28.97 10.84
C GLU A 173 4.37 -30.16 10.14
N ILE A 174 4.93 -31.36 10.24
CA ILE A 174 4.57 -32.54 9.44
C ILE A 174 3.09 -32.90 9.55
N GLU A 175 2.55 -32.95 10.77
CA GLU A 175 1.15 -33.30 11.00
C GLU A 175 0.21 -32.33 10.30
N ASN A 176 0.46 -31.02 10.45
CA ASN A 176 -0.35 -29.97 9.86
C ASN A 176 -0.20 -29.94 8.33
N VAL A 177 1.01 -30.11 7.79
CA VAL A 177 1.18 -30.24 6.33
C VAL A 177 0.35 -31.41 5.81
N ASN A 178 0.39 -32.56 6.47
CA ASN A 178 -0.35 -33.72 5.97
C ASN A 178 -1.87 -33.55 6.08
N GLU A 179 -2.36 -32.80 7.09
CA GLU A 179 -3.77 -32.50 7.27
C GLU A 179 -4.33 -31.63 6.13
N TYR A 180 -3.61 -30.59 5.70
CA TYR A 180 -4.11 -29.65 4.68
C TYR A 180 -3.86 -30.08 3.23
N ILE A 181 -3.17 -31.20 2.96
CA ILE A 181 -2.95 -31.69 1.58
C ILE A 181 -4.30 -32.00 0.91
N GLY A 182 -4.58 -31.32 -0.19
CA GLY A 182 -5.81 -31.52 -0.99
C GLY A 182 -7.08 -30.95 -0.36
N ASP A 183 -7.01 -30.33 0.82
CA ASP A 183 -8.16 -29.74 1.51
C ASP A 183 -8.83 -28.62 0.69
N SER A 184 -8.03 -27.84 -0.05
CA SER A 184 -8.54 -26.69 -0.81
C SER A 184 -8.88 -27.00 -2.27
N THR A 185 -8.15 -27.92 -2.89
CA THR A 185 -8.14 -28.13 -4.35
C THR A 185 -8.59 -29.53 -4.76
N GLU A 186 -8.77 -30.44 -3.78
CA GLU A 186 -8.96 -31.87 -3.98
C GLU A 186 -7.76 -32.59 -4.64
N THR A 187 -6.63 -31.88 -4.83
CA THR A 187 -5.38 -32.42 -5.36
C THR A 187 -4.70 -33.29 -4.30
N LYS A 188 -4.67 -34.60 -4.54
CA LYS A 188 -4.02 -35.56 -3.62
C LYS A 188 -2.51 -35.58 -3.83
N SER A 189 -1.78 -35.73 -2.74
CA SER A 189 -0.35 -36.00 -2.74
C SER A 189 0.00 -37.00 -1.66
N GLU A 190 1.14 -37.69 -1.83
CA GLU A 190 1.72 -38.52 -0.78
C GLU A 190 2.05 -37.67 0.46
N PRO A 191 1.87 -38.22 1.67
CA PRO A 191 2.19 -37.53 2.91
C PRO A 191 3.69 -37.39 3.10
N ILE A 192 4.10 -36.30 3.76
CA ILE A 192 5.47 -36.10 4.23
C ILE A 192 5.66 -36.94 5.49
N THR A 193 6.67 -37.80 5.51
CA THR A 193 6.86 -38.77 6.60
C THR A 193 8.06 -38.47 7.50
N LYS A 194 8.92 -37.52 7.12
CA LYS A 194 10.14 -37.18 7.84
C LYS A 194 10.43 -35.67 7.76
N PRO A 195 11.03 -35.08 8.80
CA PRO A 195 11.52 -33.70 8.75
C PRO A 195 12.79 -33.61 7.88
N GLY A 196 13.28 -32.39 7.71
CA GLY A 196 14.45 -32.06 6.91
C GLY A 196 14.09 -31.53 5.53
N LEU A 197 15.10 -31.42 4.67
CA LEU A 197 14.93 -30.99 3.28
C LEU A 197 14.06 -31.98 2.50
N GLN A 198 12.86 -31.54 2.10
CA GLN A 198 11.90 -32.28 1.31
C GLN A 198 11.63 -31.57 -0.01
N LYS A 199 11.46 -32.35 -1.08
CA LYS A 199 11.01 -31.83 -2.36
C LYS A 199 9.49 -31.86 -2.42
N LEU A 200 8.86 -30.69 -2.33
CA LEU A 200 7.41 -30.53 -2.33
C LEU A 200 6.88 -30.32 -3.75
N ASN A 201 5.76 -30.98 -4.06
CA ASN A 201 4.92 -30.63 -5.19
C ASN A 201 3.95 -29.49 -4.83
N GLY A 202 3.11 -29.08 -5.79
CA GLY A 202 2.16 -27.99 -5.62
C GLY A 202 1.23 -28.18 -4.42
N ALA A 203 0.58 -29.34 -4.30
CA ALA A 203 -0.37 -29.62 -3.22
C ALA A 203 0.31 -29.61 -1.84
N GLN A 204 1.52 -30.19 -1.73
CA GLN A 204 2.30 -30.18 -0.49
C GLN A 204 2.78 -28.78 -0.12
N ALA A 205 3.24 -27.99 -1.09
CA ALA A 205 3.67 -26.62 -0.86
C ALA A 205 2.50 -25.70 -0.47
N LEU A 206 1.33 -25.89 -1.09
CA LEU A 206 0.13 -25.15 -0.74
C LEU A 206 -0.26 -25.46 0.69
N SER A 207 -0.30 -26.74 1.04
CA SER A 207 -0.55 -27.20 2.40
C SER A 207 0.42 -26.58 3.41
N TYR A 208 1.72 -26.62 3.11
CA TYR A 208 2.77 -26.01 3.93
C TYR A 208 2.53 -24.50 4.16
N SER A 209 2.16 -23.77 3.12
CA SER A 209 1.88 -22.32 3.19
C SER A 209 0.61 -21.95 3.98
N ARG A 210 -0.28 -22.93 4.22
CA ARG A 210 -1.58 -22.74 4.88
C ARG A 210 -1.58 -23.07 6.37
N ILE A 211 -0.49 -23.62 6.91
CA ILE A 211 -0.38 -23.96 8.33
C ILE A 211 -0.65 -22.73 9.22
N ARG A 212 -1.54 -22.89 10.21
CA ARG A 212 -1.92 -21.84 11.19
C ARG A 212 -1.67 -22.24 12.65
N SER A 213 -1.76 -23.53 12.96
CA SER A 213 -1.95 -24.09 14.30
C SER A 213 -0.67 -24.31 15.11
N VAL A 214 0.51 -24.07 14.52
CA VAL A 214 1.81 -24.35 15.15
C VAL A 214 2.77 -23.18 15.00
N GLY A 215 3.59 -22.98 16.03
CA GLY A 215 4.55 -21.87 16.09
C GLY A 215 3.89 -20.54 16.47
N ASN A 216 4.47 -19.42 16.00
CA ASN A 216 3.96 -18.07 16.25
C ASN A 216 2.74 -17.66 15.37
N GLY A 217 1.81 -18.59 15.11
CA GLY A 217 0.55 -18.34 14.40
C GLY A 217 0.69 -17.69 13.02
N SER A 218 0.01 -16.55 12.81
CA SER A 218 -0.02 -15.78 11.56
C SER A 218 1.35 -15.29 11.08
N TYR A 219 2.30 -15.06 12.00
CA TYR A 219 3.67 -14.62 11.68
C TYR A 219 4.46 -15.71 10.97
N GLU A 220 4.58 -16.90 11.59
CA GLU A 220 5.29 -18.02 10.93
C GLU A 220 4.62 -18.44 9.61
N ARG A 221 3.30 -18.29 9.48
CA ARG A 221 2.63 -18.53 8.19
C ARG A 221 3.15 -17.59 7.09
N SER A 222 3.35 -16.32 7.41
CA SER A 222 3.88 -15.33 6.46
C SER A 222 5.33 -15.65 6.06
N GLU A 223 6.14 -16.12 7.01
CA GLU A 223 7.50 -16.62 6.74
C GLU A 223 7.49 -17.85 5.81
N ARG A 224 6.58 -18.81 6.03
CA ARG A 224 6.43 -19.99 5.16
C ARG A 224 6.05 -19.57 3.74
N GLN A 225 5.08 -18.65 3.59
CA GLN A 225 4.67 -18.12 2.29
C GLN A 225 5.83 -17.44 1.56
N SER A 226 6.59 -16.61 2.26
CA SER A 226 7.77 -15.94 1.71
C SER A 226 8.87 -16.93 1.31
N ARG A 227 9.11 -17.97 2.13
CA ARG A 227 10.04 -19.06 1.80
C ARG A 227 9.64 -19.80 0.53
N VAL A 228 8.35 -20.13 0.38
CA VAL A 228 7.87 -20.78 -0.85
C VAL A 228 8.05 -19.87 -2.07
N LEU A 229 7.76 -18.57 -1.96
CA LEU A 229 7.96 -17.63 -3.07
C LEU A 229 9.43 -17.49 -3.46
N ASN A 230 10.34 -17.45 -2.49
CA ASN A 230 11.78 -17.45 -2.74
C ASN A 230 12.19 -18.69 -3.55
N GLU A 231 11.79 -19.89 -3.11
CA GLU A 231 12.08 -21.14 -3.81
C GLU A 231 11.47 -21.18 -5.21
N VAL A 232 10.24 -20.70 -5.38
CA VAL A 232 9.60 -20.59 -6.68
C VAL A 232 10.44 -19.70 -7.60
N ALA A 233 10.81 -18.50 -7.16
CA ALA A 233 11.59 -17.55 -7.94
C ALA A 233 12.97 -18.11 -8.32
N GLU A 234 13.68 -18.71 -7.35
CA GLU A 234 14.97 -19.36 -7.57
C GLU A 234 14.91 -20.49 -8.60
N ASN A 235 13.87 -21.32 -8.56
CA ASN A 235 13.71 -22.41 -9.52
C ASN A 235 13.28 -21.87 -10.89
N LEU A 236 12.45 -20.82 -10.94
CA LEU A 236 11.97 -20.22 -12.18
C LEU A 236 13.10 -19.64 -13.04
N VAL A 237 14.09 -18.97 -12.41
CA VAL A 237 15.26 -18.42 -13.12
C VAL A 237 16.22 -19.49 -13.65
N LYS A 238 16.17 -20.71 -13.10
CA LYS A 238 16.99 -21.87 -13.53
C LYS A 238 16.34 -22.66 -14.69
N ILE A 239 15.06 -22.45 -14.96
CA ILE A 239 14.32 -23.18 -16.01
C ILE A 239 14.73 -22.72 -17.41
N ASN A 240 14.78 -23.68 -18.34
CA ASN A 240 14.96 -23.38 -19.76
C ASN A 240 13.84 -22.46 -20.27
N PRO A 241 14.15 -21.28 -20.85
CA PRO A 241 13.15 -20.35 -21.37
C PRO A 241 12.17 -20.94 -22.39
N LEU A 242 12.53 -22.04 -23.07
CA LEU A 242 11.63 -22.76 -23.99
C LEU A 242 10.42 -23.39 -23.27
N LYS A 243 10.48 -23.58 -21.94
CA LYS A 243 9.34 -24.07 -21.14
C LYS A 243 8.38 -22.97 -20.73
N TYR A 244 8.80 -21.69 -20.76
CA TYR A 244 7.98 -20.57 -20.27
C TYR A 244 6.63 -20.44 -20.98
N PRO A 245 6.49 -20.63 -22.31
CA PRO A 245 5.17 -20.60 -22.94
C PRO A 245 4.20 -21.66 -22.39
N GLY A 246 4.70 -22.87 -22.11
CA GLY A 246 3.89 -23.94 -21.55
C GLY A 246 3.55 -23.75 -20.07
N ILE A 247 4.42 -23.08 -19.31
CA ILE A 247 4.10 -22.63 -17.95
C ILE A 247 3.03 -21.55 -18.02
N ALA A 248 3.26 -20.49 -18.81
CA ALA A 248 2.34 -19.37 -18.98
C ALA A 248 0.94 -19.82 -19.40
N ASP A 249 0.81 -20.75 -20.34
CA ASP A 249 -0.48 -21.31 -20.76
C ASP A 249 -1.27 -21.91 -19.58
N LYS A 250 -0.62 -22.74 -18.75
CA LYS A 250 -1.22 -23.32 -17.54
C LYS A 250 -1.60 -22.27 -16.49
N LEU A 251 -0.83 -21.18 -16.41
CA LEU A 251 -1.10 -20.10 -15.46
C LEU A 251 -2.21 -19.17 -15.93
N SER A 252 -2.49 -19.13 -17.22
CA SER A 252 -3.37 -18.13 -17.81
C SER A 252 -4.81 -18.20 -17.29
N GLU A 253 -5.23 -19.35 -16.75
CA GLU A 253 -6.56 -19.56 -16.16
C GLU A 253 -6.62 -19.27 -14.65
N HIS A 254 -5.46 -19.06 -14.02
CA HIS A 254 -5.31 -18.98 -12.57
C HIS A 254 -4.53 -17.74 -12.10
N VAL A 255 -4.20 -16.85 -13.04
CA VAL A 255 -3.53 -15.58 -12.77
C VAL A 255 -4.30 -14.42 -13.41
N LYS A 256 -4.48 -13.34 -12.65
CA LYS A 256 -4.93 -12.03 -13.16
C LYS A 256 -3.96 -10.94 -12.74
N THR A 257 -3.72 -9.98 -13.61
CA THR A 257 -2.78 -8.89 -13.34
C THR A 257 -3.12 -7.67 -14.20
N ASN A 258 -2.79 -6.48 -13.70
CA ASN A 258 -2.79 -5.26 -14.51
C ASN A 258 -1.39 -4.92 -15.07
N ILE A 259 -0.43 -5.85 -14.96
CA ILE A 259 0.89 -5.73 -15.58
C ILE A 259 0.82 -6.28 -17.00
N GLU A 260 1.24 -5.47 -17.97
CA GLU A 260 1.32 -5.95 -19.34
C GLU A 260 2.32 -7.11 -19.47
N PRO A 261 2.03 -8.18 -20.25
CA PRO A 261 2.91 -9.35 -20.31
C PRO A 261 4.35 -9.04 -20.74
N LEU A 262 4.58 -8.04 -21.60
CA LEU A 262 5.93 -7.61 -21.98
C LEU A 262 6.66 -6.92 -20.82
N MET A 263 5.94 -6.17 -19.99
CA MET A 263 6.49 -5.54 -18.79
C MET A 263 6.83 -6.60 -17.74
N ALA A 264 5.98 -7.62 -17.55
CA ALA A 264 6.27 -8.77 -16.70
C ALA A 264 7.52 -9.54 -17.16
N LEU A 265 7.68 -9.76 -18.47
CA LEU A 265 8.90 -10.35 -19.04
C LEU A 265 10.13 -9.48 -18.79
N ASN A 266 9.99 -8.15 -18.86
CA ASN A 266 11.08 -7.22 -18.55
C ASN A 266 11.49 -7.28 -17.07
N TYR A 267 10.54 -7.42 -16.14
CA TYR A 267 10.85 -7.65 -14.73
C TYR A 267 11.59 -8.97 -14.52
N GLY A 268 11.10 -10.07 -15.12
CA GLY A 268 11.78 -11.36 -15.08
C GLY A 268 13.21 -11.31 -15.65
N TYR A 269 13.41 -10.60 -16.77
CA TYR A 269 14.73 -10.40 -17.36
C TYR A 269 15.65 -9.52 -16.50
N THR A 270 15.09 -8.53 -15.80
CA THR A 270 15.84 -7.69 -14.85
C THR A 270 16.32 -8.52 -13.67
N ILE A 271 15.44 -9.34 -13.08
CA ILE A 271 15.76 -10.25 -11.98
C ILE A 271 16.82 -11.28 -12.43
N TYR A 272 16.68 -11.86 -13.62
CA TYR A 272 17.66 -12.81 -14.18
C TYR A 272 19.07 -12.21 -14.33
N LYS A 273 19.18 -10.89 -14.49
CA LYS A 273 20.47 -10.18 -14.58
C LYS A 273 21.11 -9.86 -13.24
N PHE A 274 20.39 -10.05 -12.12
CA PHE A 274 20.99 -9.81 -10.83
C PHE A 274 22.11 -10.82 -10.59
N PRO A 275 23.25 -10.38 -10.00
CA PRO A 275 24.39 -11.25 -9.77
C PRO A 275 24.04 -12.40 -8.80
N GLU A 276 23.13 -12.12 -7.88
CA GLU A 276 22.58 -13.04 -6.89
C GLU A 276 21.13 -12.66 -6.63
N LEU A 277 20.27 -13.65 -6.45
CA LEU A 277 18.87 -13.41 -6.11
C LEU A 277 18.73 -13.32 -4.58
N LYS A 278 18.95 -12.12 -4.04
CA LYS A 278 18.76 -11.85 -2.61
C LYS A 278 17.31 -11.47 -2.33
N PHE A 279 16.77 -12.10 -1.29
CA PHE A 279 15.45 -11.80 -0.77
C PHE A 279 15.56 -11.22 0.63
N GLU A 280 15.22 -9.95 0.76
CA GLU A 280 14.94 -9.36 2.07
C GLU A 280 13.45 -9.45 2.36
N GLN A 281 13.09 -9.68 3.62
CA GLN A 281 11.72 -9.87 4.03
C GLN A 281 11.35 -8.92 5.16
N LEU A 282 10.14 -8.39 5.07
CA LEU A 282 9.51 -7.59 6.11
C LEU A 282 8.10 -8.13 6.36
N GLN A 283 7.65 -8.02 7.60
CA GLN A 283 6.25 -8.26 7.93
C GLN A 283 5.63 -7.00 8.52
N ILE A 284 4.41 -6.67 8.09
CA ILE A 284 3.62 -5.56 8.61
C ILE A 284 2.28 -6.12 9.13
N PRO A 285 1.85 -5.71 10.34
CA PRO A 285 2.52 -4.76 11.22
C PRO A 285 3.69 -5.37 12.02
N GLN A 286 4.59 -4.48 12.47
CA GLN A 286 5.61 -4.80 13.47
C GLN A 286 4.96 -5.07 14.82
N VAL A 287 5.42 -6.11 15.52
CA VAL A 287 4.80 -6.61 16.77
C VAL A 287 4.72 -5.51 17.84
N GLU A 288 5.79 -4.73 18.00
CA GLU A 288 5.88 -3.64 18.97
C GLU A 288 4.94 -2.46 18.64
N LEU A 289 4.57 -2.34 17.37
CA LEU A 289 3.68 -1.30 16.84
C LEU A 289 2.24 -1.80 16.62
N SER A 290 1.91 -3.01 17.09
CA SER A 290 0.58 -3.60 16.96
C SER A 290 -0.01 -4.07 18.29
N SER A 291 -1.29 -4.43 18.26
CA SER A 291 -1.91 -5.27 19.29
C SER A 291 -1.65 -6.74 18.98
N GLU A 292 -1.89 -7.60 19.96
CA GLU A 292 -2.27 -8.99 19.66
C GLU A 292 -3.65 -9.00 18.97
N GLU A 293 -3.95 -10.06 18.22
CA GLU A 293 -5.28 -10.26 17.63
C GLU A 293 -6.34 -10.31 18.74
N ASN A 294 -7.30 -9.37 18.71
CA ASN A 294 -8.37 -9.28 19.70
C ASN A 294 -9.68 -8.81 19.07
N GLY A 295 -10.80 -9.09 19.74
CA GLY A 295 -12.09 -8.53 19.36
C GLY A 295 -12.09 -7.00 19.43
N TYR A 296 -12.59 -6.33 18.39
CA TYR A 296 -12.73 -4.87 18.36
C TYR A 296 -14.01 -4.47 17.64
N LYS A 297 -14.94 -3.80 18.34
CA LYS A 297 -16.25 -3.39 17.79
C LYS A 297 -16.94 -4.56 17.08
N ASP A 298 -17.74 -4.30 16.05
CA ASP A 298 -18.33 -5.30 15.16
C ASP A 298 -17.33 -5.94 14.16
N LYS A 299 -16.03 -5.65 14.25
CA LYS A 299 -15.03 -6.09 13.25
C LYS A 299 -14.44 -7.47 13.53
N GLY A 300 -14.84 -8.10 14.63
CA GLY A 300 -14.32 -9.39 15.07
C GLY A 300 -12.87 -9.30 15.52
N TRP A 301 -12.11 -10.39 15.35
CA TRP A 301 -10.69 -10.48 15.73
C TRP A 301 -9.81 -9.70 14.75
N VAL A 302 -9.25 -8.58 15.17
CA VAL A 302 -8.42 -7.70 14.33
C VAL A 302 -7.08 -7.41 14.99
N ILE A 303 -6.13 -6.93 14.19
CA ILE A 303 -4.85 -6.39 14.65
C ILE A 303 -4.94 -4.86 14.57
N LEU A 304 -4.93 -4.20 15.73
CA LEU A 304 -4.85 -2.75 15.82
C LEU A 304 -3.40 -2.31 15.64
N ILE A 305 -3.16 -1.20 14.96
CA ILE A 305 -1.80 -0.78 14.59
C ILE A 305 -1.56 0.71 14.84
N ASP A 306 -0.33 1.05 15.18
CA ASP A 306 0.17 2.40 14.93
C ASP A 306 0.45 2.53 13.43
N LYS A 307 -0.51 3.08 12.71
CA LYS A 307 -0.49 3.18 11.25
C LYS A 307 0.69 4.01 10.75
N GLU A 308 0.97 5.15 11.39
CA GLU A 308 2.02 6.09 10.98
C GLU A 308 3.41 5.46 11.10
N GLN A 309 3.69 4.82 12.25
CA GLN A 309 4.99 4.17 12.45
C GLN A 309 5.16 2.93 11.56
N ASN A 310 4.10 2.14 11.33
CA ASN A 310 4.18 1.02 10.39
C ASN A 310 4.35 1.47 8.93
N ALA A 311 3.70 2.56 8.52
CA ALA A 311 3.90 3.18 7.21
C ALA A 311 5.36 3.62 7.03
N LYS A 312 5.94 4.23 8.07
CA LYS A 312 7.35 4.62 8.10
C LYS A 312 8.28 3.40 7.97
N VAL A 313 8.06 2.35 8.75
CA VAL A 313 8.85 1.11 8.66
C VAL A 313 8.82 0.52 7.25
N LEU A 314 7.63 0.47 6.63
CA LEU A 314 7.50 -0.02 5.25
C LEU A 314 8.30 0.84 4.26
N ASN A 315 8.16 2.17 4.36
CA ASN A 315 8.84 3.12 3.48
C ASN A 315 10.36 3.07 3.64
N ASP A 316 10.87 3.04 4.88
CA ASP A 316 12.28 2.93 5.21
C ASP A 316 12.87 1.62 4.64
N PHE A 317 12.15 0.50 4.78
CA PHE A 317 12.56 -0.79 4.24
C PHE A 317 12.64 -0.78 2.71
N ILE A 318 11.59 -0.28 2.05
CA ILE A 318 11.50 -0.30 0.58
C ILE A 318 12.46 0.69 -0.06
N PHE A 319 12.50 1.93 0.43
CA PHE A 319 13.18 3.04 -0.26
C PHE A 319 14.55 3.39 0.32
N GLU A 320 14.88 2.95 1.55
CA GLU A 320 16.12 3.32 2.24
C GLU A 320 16.98 2.11 2.61
N ASN A 321 16.53 0.88 2.32
CA ASN A 321 17.18 -0.39 2.69
C ASN A 321 17.43 -0.48 4.21
N LYS A 322 16.50 0.06 5.01
CA LYS A 322 16.62 0.07 6.46
C LYS A 322 15.70 -1.01 7.06
N LEU A 323 16.30 -2.00 7.72
CA LEU A 323 15.56 -2.99 8.48
C LEU A 323 14.92 -2.36 9.73
N PRO A 324 13.75 -2.86 10.16
CA PRO A 324 13.10 -2.40 11.37
C PRO A 324 13.99 -2.59 12.60
N ASN A 325 14.00 -1.59 13.49
CA ASN A 325 14.65 -1.67 14.79
C ASN A 325 13.69 -1.13 15.85
N ALA A 326 13.39 -1.96 16.86
CA ALA A 326 12.48 -1.60 17.94
C ALA A 326 12.93 -0.38 18.76
N GLU A 327 14.24 -0.08 18.78
CA GLU A 327 14.78 1.11 19.46
C GLU A 327 14.42 2.42 18.76
N ASP A 328 14.05 2.37 17.47
CA ASP A 328 13.67 3.55 16.68
C ASP A 328 12.18 3.93 16.85
N TYR A 329 11.39 3.12 17.56
CA TYR A 329 9.95 3.29 17.69
C TYR A 329 9.58 4.26 18.81
N ASP A 330 8.65 5.17 18.52
CA ASP A 330 8.03 6.03 19.53
C ASP A 330 6.88 5.28 20.22
N LEU A 331 7.23 4.53 21.26
CA LEU A 331 6.25 3.75 22.03
C LEU A 331 5.27 4.64 22.82
N ILE A 332 5.59 5.92 23.07
CA ILE A 332 4.68 6.87 23.71
C ILE A 332 3.61 7.31 22.72
N ALA A 333 4.00 7.68 21.49
CA ALA A 333 3.07 7.97 20.40
C ALA A 333 2.15 6.78 20.13
N ARG A 334 2.72 5.57 20.05
CA ARG A 334 1.96 4.32 19.91
C ARG A 334 0.92 4.16 21.03
N GLU A 335 1.29 4.41 22.29
CA GLU A 335 0.32 4.28 23.39
C GLU A 335 -0.82 5.30 23.32
N ASN A 336 -0.56 6.50 22.79
CA ASN A 336 -1.61 7.49 22.54
C ASN A 336 -2.59 7.03 21.44
N VAL A 337 -2.07 6.42 20.36
CA VAL A 337 -2.91 5.80 19.31
C VAL A 337 -3.80 4.71 19.92
N PHE A 338 -3.23 3.85 20.77
CA PHE A 338 -3.97 2.75 21.40
C PHE A 338 -4.97 3.25 22.46
N ALA A 339 -4.68 4.35 23.14
CA ALA A 339 -5.63 5.02 24.02
C ALA A 339 -6.86 5.52 23.23
N LYS A 340 -6.66 6.02 22.01
CA LYS A 340 -7.75 6.40 21.12
C LYS A 340 -8.59 5.19 20.72
N TYR A 341 -7.98 4.09 20.28
CA TYR A 341 -8.71 2.86 19.96
C TYR A 341 -9.61 2.39 21.11
N ARG A 342 -9.07 2.36 22.34
CA ARG A 342 -9.82 1.98 23.55
C ARG A 342 -10.94 2.96 23.88
N SER A 343 -10.74 4.25 23.65
CA SER A 343 -11.78 5.28 23.82
C SER A 343 -12.92 5.09 22.83
N ASP A 344 -12.59 4.85 21.57
CA ASP A 344 -13.56 4.64 20.49
C ASP A 344 -14.36 3.35 20.68
N GLU A 345 -13.70 2.28 21.11
CA GLU A 345 -14.37 1.03 21.49
C GLU A 345 -15.33 1.21 22.67
N LYS A 346 -14.92 1.89 23.74
CA LYS A 346 -15.80 2.19 24.88
C LYS A 346 -17.04 2.97 24.46
N ARG A 347 -16.86 3.97 23.59
CA ARG A 347 -17.96 4.75 23.04
C ARG A 347 -18.90 3.87 22.21
N TYR A 348 -18.35 3.03 21.34
CA TYR A 348 -19.11 2.07 20.54
C TYR A 348 -19.92 1.11 21.43
N ASN A 349 -19.27 0.47 22.40
CA ASN A 349 -19.91 -0.44 23.34
C ASN A 349 -21.05 0.23 24.11
N SER A 350 -20.85 1.47 24.56
CA SER A 350 -21.87 2.25 25.26
C SER A 350 -23.07 2.59 24.36
N LEU A 351 -22.86 2.82 23.07
CA LEU A 351 -23.94 3.15 22.13
C LEU A 351 -24.80 1.92 21.81
N TYR A 352 -24.17 0.74 21.70
CA TYR A 352 -24.82 -0.49 21.29
C TYR A 352 -25.16 -1.45 22.45
N GLY A 353 -24.84 -1.07 23.69
CA GLY A 353 -25.11 -1.89 24.88
C GLY A 353 -24.31 -3.18 24.93
N ILE A 354 -23.17 -3.25 24.23
CA ILE A 354 -22.30 -4.42 24.13
C ILE A 354 -21.39 -4.47 25.35
N LYS A 355 -21.28 -5.63 25.97
CA LYS A 355 -20.27 -5.87 27.01
C LYS A 355 -18.99 -6.38 26.36
N PRO A 356 -17.78 -5.90 26.74
CA PRO A 356 -16.52 -6.37 26.15
C PRO A 356 -16.34 -7.89 26.21
N GLU A 357 -16.91 -8.56 27.22
CA GLU A 357 -16.87 -10.01 27.37
C GLU A 357 -17.70 -10.75 26.31
N GLU A 358 -18.62 -10.07 25.62
CA GLU A 358 -19.44 -10.62 24.51
C GLU A 358 -18.65 -10.73 23.20
N TYR A 359 -17.50 -10.05 23.07
CA TYR A 359 -16.61 -10.22 21.92
C TYR A 359 -15.95 -11.60 21.87
N LEU A 360 -15.86 -12.28 23.01
CA LEU A 360 -15.12 -13.53 23.17
C LEU A 360 -15.96 -14.79 22.86
N ASP A 361 -17.26 -14.67 22.58
CA ASP A 361 -18.13 -15.82 22.33
C ASP A 361 -19.07 -15.62 21.14
N THR A 362 -18.53 -15.59 19.93
CA THR A 362 -19.28 -16.11 18.77
C THR A 362 -18.33 -16.50 17.65
N GLY A 363 -18.03 -17.80 17.53
CA GLY A 363 -17.67 -18.43 16.25
C GLY A 363 -18.82 -18.38 15.22
N LYS A 364 -19.67 -17.36 15.27
CA LYS A 364 -20.89 -17.21 14.49
C LYS A 364 -20.56 -16.25 13.35
N LYS A 365 -20.45 -16.78 12.13
CA LYS A 365 -20.35 -15.98 10.91
C LYS A 365 -21.54 -15.01 10.89
N LEU A 366 -21.27 -13.71 10.88
CA LEU A 366 -22.27 -12.68 10.59
C LEU A 366 -22.85 -12.95 9.19
N ASN A 367 -24.17 -12.91 9.06
CA ASN A 367 -24.83 -13.08 7.75
C ASN A 367 -24.98 -11.72 7.05
N ASP A 368 -25.17 -11.73 5.73
CA ASP A 368 -25.21 -10.53 4.90
C ASP A 368 -26.24 -9.47 5.32
N LYS A 369 -27.32 -9.86 6.03
CA LYS A 369 -28.32 -8.91 6.53
C LYS A 369 -27.87 -8.16 7.77
N ASP A 370 -27.02 -8.78 8.59
CA ASP A 370 -26.44 -8.15 9.76
C ASP A 370 -25.36 -7.12 9.36
N ILE A 371 -24.59 -7.41 8.30
CA ILE A 371 -23.58 -6.52 7.70
C ILE A 371 -24.23 -5.30 7.01
N GLN A 372 -25.34 -5.48 6.31
CA GLN A 372 -26.04 -4.35 5.67
C GLN A 372 -26.67 -3.40 6.69
N ARG A 373 -27.13 -3.91 7.85
CA ARG A 373 -27.73 -3.08 8.90
C ARG A 373 -26.70 -2.23 9.62
N THR A 374 -25.53 -2.78 9.96
CA THR A 374 -24.42 -2.04 10.59
C THR A 374 -23.93 -0.93 9.66
N ASN A 375 -23.70 -1.22 8.38
CA ASN A 375 -23.25 -0.22 7.39
C ASN A 375 -24.19 1.00 7.26
N THR A 376 -25.51 0.83 7.36
CA THR A 376 -26.45 1.97 7.33
C THR A 376 -26.45 2.82 8.61
N VAL A 377 -26.20 2.20 9.77
CA VAL A 377 -26.16 2.93 11.05
C VAL A 377 -24.82 3.63 11.21
N ASP A 378 -23.73 2.99 10.77
CA ASP A 378 -22.37 3.56 10.79
C ASP A 378 -22.27 4.77 9.86
N LYS A 379 -22.81 4.71 8.62
CA LYS A 379 -22.86 5.88 7.72
C LYS A 379 -23.64 7.06 8.30
N ALA A 380 -24.68 6.81 9.10
CA ALA A 380 -25.43 7.87 9.76
C ALA A 380 -24.67 8.47 10.96
N ALA A 381 -23.98 7.64 11.74
CA ALA A 381 -23.17 8.06 12.89
C ALA A 381 -21.89 8.79 12.47
N GLU A 382 -21.25 8.34 11.37
CA GLU A 382 -20.11 9.00 10.75
C GLU A 382 -20.50 10.35 10.15
N ALA A 383 -21.64 10.44 9.45
CA ALA A 383 -22.17 11.71 8.94
C ALA A 383 -22.49 12.71 10.07
N GLU A 384 -22.99 12.25 11.22
CA GLU A 384 -23.22 13.11 12.38
C GLU A 384 -21.89 13.56 13.03
N THR A 385 -20.89 12.68 13.05
CA THR A 385 -19.57 12.97 13.62
C THR A 385 -18.79 13.94 12.72
N ALA A 386 -18.83 13.76 11.39
CA ALA A 386 -18.26 14.68 10.41
C ALA A 386 -18.88 16.08 10.52
N LYS A 387 -20.20 16.18 10.70
CA LYS A 387 -20.89 17.46 10.94
C LYS A 387 -20.42 18.13 12.24
N LYS A 388 -20.19 17.37 13.31
CA LYS A 388 -19.68 17.91 14.59
C LYS A 388 -18.23 18.39 14.46
N GLU A 389 -17.41 17.69 13.69
CA GLU A 389 -16.02 18.06 13.46
C GLU A 389 -15.88 19.28 12.53
N GLU A 390 -16.73 19.37 11.50
CA GLU A 390 -16.83 20.57 10.65
C GLU A 390 -17.29 21.79 11.47
N ALA A 391 -18.30 21.62 12.34
CA ALA A 391 -18.73 22.67 13.25
C ALA A 391 -17.62 23.11 14.22
N ARG A 392 -16.78 22.16 14.71
CA ARG A 392 -15.62 22.49 15.55
C ARG A 392 -14.58 23.31 14.79
N LYS A 393 -14.23 22.91 13.55
CA LYS A 393 -13.28 23.63 12.70
C LYS A 393 -13.76 25.05 12.37
N ILE A 394 -15.07 25.22 12.12
CA ILE A 394 -15.68 26.54 11.91
C ILE A 394 -15.56 27.40 13.18
N ALA A 395 -15.86 26.83 14.35
CA ALA A 395 -15.75 27.54 15.63
C ALA A 395 -14.31 27.96 15.96
N GLU A 396 -13.32 27.09 15.69
CA GLU A 396 -11.90 27.39 15.85
C GLU A 396 -11.44 28.50 14.88
N ALA A 397 -11.89 28.47 13.63
CA ALA A 397 -11.59 29.51 12.65
C ALA A 397 -12.23 30.87 13.02
N GLU A 398 -13.46 30.88 13.55
CA GLU A 398 -14.08 32.10 14.06
C GLU A 398 -13.36 32.65 15.30
N ALA A 399 -12.92 31.78 16.21
CA ALA A 399 -12.13 32.19 17.36
C ALA A 399 -10.79 32.80 16.95
N ALA A 400 -10.10 32.21 15.97
CA ALA A 400 -8.86 32.74 15.41
C ALA A 400 -9.06 34.11 14.76
N ARG A 401 -10.13 34.30 13.97
CA ARG A 401 -10.47 35.61 13.37
C ARG A 401 -10.79 36.69 14.41
N LYS A 402 -11.48 36.33 15.50
CA LYS A 402 -11.75 37.27 16.60
C LYS A 402 -10.48 37.68 17.32
N GLU A 403 -9.56 36.74 17.54
CA GLU A 403 -8.26 37.03 18.16
C GLU A 403 -7.37 37.89 17.25
N GLU A 404 -7.40 37.65 15.93
CA GLU A 404 -6.69 38.48 14.96
C GLU A 404 -7.26 39.92 14.91
N ALA A 405 -8.58 40.07 14.93
CA ALA A 405 -9.23 41.38 15.00
C ALA A 405 -8.88 42.13 16.30
N ARG A 406 -8.84 41.43 17.44
CA ARG A 406 -8.40 42.01 18.73
C ARG A 406 -6.96 42.50 18.66
N ARG A 407 -6.05 41.72 18.08
CA ARG A 407 -4.64 42.13 17.89
C ARG A 407 -4.51 43.34 16.98
N ALA A 408 -5.32 43.43 15.92
CA ALA A 408 -5.33 44.57 15.01
C ALA A 408 -5.82 45.86 15.72
N GLU A 409 -6.85 45.76 16.56
CA GLU A 409 -7.37 46.88 17.35
C GLU A 409 -6.35 47.36 18.40
N GLU A 410 -5.67 46.43 19.09
CA GLU A 410 -4.58 46.76 20.02
C GLU A 410 -3.40 47.45 19.31
N ALA A 411 -3.03 46.97 18.11
CA ALA A 411 -1.99 47.59 17.30
C ALA A 411 -2.38 49.01 16.83
N ALA A 412 -3.63 49.22 16.42
CA ALA A 412 -4.14 50.54 16.03
C ALA A 412 -4.14 51.52 17.21
N THR A 413 -4.56 51.05 18.39
CA THR A 413 -4.56 51.85 19.62
C THR A 413 -3.15 52.26 20.03
N ARG A 414 -2.19 51.32 19.96
CA ARG A 414 -0.78 51.60 20.24
C ARG A 414 -0.20 52.64 19.28
N LYS A 415 -0.48 52.51 17.97
CA LYS A 415 -0.03 53.46 16.97
C LYS A 415 -0.61 54.86 17.21
N ALA A 416 -1.89 54.96 17.56
CA ALA A 416 -2.52 56.25 17.89
C ALA A 416 -1.89 56.90 19.13
N ALA A 417 -1.51 56.10 20.14
CA ALA A 417 -0.80 56.60 21.32
C ALA A 417 0.61 57.09 20.98
N GLU A 418 1.34 56.38 20.12
CA GLU A 418 2.66 56.78 19.62
C GLU A 418 2.59 58.10 18.82
N ASP A 419 1.61 58.23 17.92
CA ASP A 419 1.39 59.46 17.13
C ASP A 419 1.01 60.66 18.03
N ALA A 420 0.17 60.46 19.04
CA ALA A 420 -0.19 61.49 20.02
C ALA A 420 1.03 61.95 20.85
N ALA A 421 1.88 61.01 21.27
CA ALA A 421 3.12 61.31 21.97
C ALA A 421 4.09 62.10 21.09
N ALA A 422 4.24 61.72 19.81
CA ALA A 422 5.08 62.44 18.85
C ALA A 422 4.59 63.88 18.62
N LYS A 423 3.27 64.08 18.48
CA LYS A 423 2.68 65.41 18.32
C LYS A 423 2.93 66.29 19.55
N LYS A 424 2.76 65.76 20.75
CA LYS A 424 3.04 66.48 22.00
C LYS A 424 4.51 66.88 22.12
N ALA A 425 5.42 65.97 21.76
CA ALA A 425 6.85 66.27 21.74
C ALA A 425 7.22 67.38 20.74
N ALA A 426 6.55 67.43 19.58
CA ALA A 426 6.75 68.49 18.60
C ALA A 426 6.23 69.85 19.09
N GLU A 427 5.07 69.89 19.77
CA GLU A 427 4.52 71.10 20.38
C GLU A 427 5.42 71.63 21.52
N ASP A 428 5.93 70.74 22.37
CA ASP A 428 6.89 71.08 23.42
C ASP A 428 8.20 71.65 22.85
N ALA A 429 8.71 71.06 21.76
CA ALA A 429 9.91 71.53 21.07
C ALA A 429 9.71 72.91 20.42
N ALA A 430 8.55 73.14 19.79
CA ALA A 430 8.21 74.44 19.21
C ALA A 430 8.11 75.53 20.29
N THR A 431 7.53 75.20 21.45
CA THR A 431 7.41 76.11 22.59
C THR A 431 8.78 76.48 23.16
N ARG A 432 9.70 75.51 23.29
CA ARG A 432 11.09 75.78 23.71
C ARG A 432 11.83 76.70 22.75
N LYS A 433 11.71 76.43 21.45
CA LYS A 433 12.35 77.25 20.41
C LYS A 433 11.82 78.69 20.42
N ALA A 434 10.51 78.87 20.58
CA ALA A 434 9.91 80.20 20.70
C ALA A 434 10.40 80.96 21.96
N ALA A 435 10.60 80.26 23.08
CA ALA A 435 11.16 80.85 24.29
C ALA A 435 12.64 81.24 24.12
N GLU A 436 13.43 80.42 23.43
CA GLU A 436 14.83 80.72 23.09
C GLU A 436 14.93 81.94 22.16
N ASP A 437 14.11 81.98 21.10
CA ASP A 437 14.07 83.11 20.16
C ASP A 437 13.64 84.41 20.86
N ALA A 438 12.67 84.35 21.78
CA ALA A 438 12.24 85.49 22.57
C ALA A 438 13.35 85.98 23.54
N ALA A 439 14.08 85.05 24.16
CA ALA A 439 15.22 85.38 25.02
C ALA A 439 16.36 86.02 24.22
N ALA A 440 16.67 85.49 23.03
CA ALA A 440 17.67 86.07 22.13
C ALA A 440 17.29 87.49 21.67
N LYS A 441 16.02 87.71 21.34
CA LYS A 441 15.51 89.04 20.97
C LYS A 441 15.62 90.04 22.13
N LYS A 442 15.29 89.62 23.35
CA LYS A 442 15.42 90.44 24.56
C LYS A 442 16.88 90.79 24.88
N ALA A 443 17.80 89.84 24.70
CA ALA A 443 19.24 90.07 24.85
C ALA A 443 19.78 91.05 23.79
N ALA A 444 19.29 90.97 22.54
CA ALA A 444 19.64 91.90 21.48
C ALA A 444 19.14 93.33 21.76
N GLU A 445 17.91 93.48 22.30
CA GLU A 445 17.39 94.78 22.75
C GLU A 445 18.17 95.37 23.92
N GLU A 446 18.64 94.54 24.87
CA GLU A 446 19.52 95.01 25.95
C GLU A 446 20.90 95.44 25.46
N ALA A 447 21.47 94.74 24.48
CA ALA A 447 22.74 95.11 23.86
C ALA A 447 22.66 96.39 23.00
N ALA A 448 21.47 96.74 22.51
CA ALA A 448 21.21 97.95 21.73
C ALA A 448 20.96 99.20 22.60
N LYS A 449 20.92 99.08 23.93
CA LYS A 449 20.83 100.25 24.81
C LYS A 449 22.16 101.02 24.78
N PRO A 450 22.15 102.32 24.42
CA PRO A 450 23.37 103.11 24.32
C PRO A 450 24.04 103.21 25.69
N LYS A 451 25.36 102.97 25.73
CA LYS A 451 26.16 103.15 26.95
C LYS A 451 26.03 104.61 27.41
N PRO A 452 25.75 104.86 28.70
CA PRO A 452 25.71 106.23 29.22
C PRO A 452 27.09 106.88 29.06
N GLN A 453 27.08 108.14 28.62
CA GLN A 453 28.26 109.01 28.46
C GLN A 453 28.80 109.49 29.80
#